data_AF-T0FUH9-F1
#
_entry.id   AF-T0FUH9-F1
#
_cell.length_a   1.000
_cell.length_b   1.000
_cell.length_c   1.000
_cell.angle_alpha   90.00
_cell.angle_beta   90.00
_cell.angle_gamma   90.00
#
_symmetry.space_group_name_H-M   'P 1'
#
loop_
_entity.id
_entity.type
_entity.pdbx_description
1 polymer ?
#
loop_
_entity_poly.entity_id
_entity_poly.type
_entity_poly.pdbx_seq_one_letter_code
_entity_poly.pdbx_strand_id
1 'polypeptide(L)' 'MVGIKFHLAYKDDKSDKFWSIEVSGKSFTVTYGKTGTNAKPHINF' A
#
# COMPACT_ATOMS: atom_id res chain seq x y z
N MET A 1 1.60 17.21 11.30
CA MET A 1 0.93 15.93 11.60
C MET A 1 1.63 14.86 10.78
N VAL A 2 2.34 13.92 11.40
CA VAL A 2 3.10 12.88 10.67
C VAL A 2 2.21 11.63 10.64
N GLY A 3 1.86 11.16 9.43
CA GLY A 3 1.09 9.92 9.26
C GLY A 3 1.93 8.69 9.56
N ILE A 4 1.33 7.65 10.15
CA ILE A 4 2.01 6.37 10.32
C ILE A 4 1.93 5.62 8.99
N LYS A 5 3.07 5.14 8.49
CA LYS A 5 3.17 4.40 7.23
C LYS A 5 3.59 2.95 7.47
N PHE A 6 2.79 2.01 6.99
CA PHE A 6 3.08 0.58 7.03
C PHE A 6 3.37 0.03 5.62
N HIS A 7 4.38 -0.81 5.51
CA HIS A 7 4.76 -1.48 4.27
C HIS A 7 4.64 -3.00 4.44
N LEU A 8 3.90 -3.61 3.52
CA LEU A 8 3.70 -5.05 3.46
C LEU A 8 4.11 -5.55 2.08
N ALA A 9 4.74 -6.72 2.03
CA ALA A 9 5.11 -7.39 0.79
C ALA A 9 4.75 -8.88 0.87
N TYR A 10 4.31 -9.43 -0.25
CA TYR A 10 4.03 -10.86 -0.41
C TYR A 10 4.69 -11.37 -1.67
N LYS A 11 5.38 -12.50 -1.55
CA LYS A 11 6.09 -13.13 -2.67
C LYS A 11 5.94 -14.65 -2.65
N ASP A 12 5.56 -15.20 -3.79
CA ASP A 12 5.59 -16.63 -4.12
C ASP A 12 5.99 -16.81 -5.60
N ASP A 13 5.95 -18.03 -6.12
CA ASP A 13 6.35 -18.33 -7.50
C ASP A 13 5.52 -17.61 -8.59
N LYS A 14 4.33 -17.11 -8.25
CA LYS A 14 3.38 -16.47 -9.18
C LYS A 14 3.10 -15.01 -8.83
N SER A 15 3.50 -14.58 -7.64
CA SER A 15 3.09 -13.32 -7.03
C SER A 15 4.29 -12.57 -6.50
N ASP A 16 4.31 -11.27 -6.79
CA ASP A 16 5.23 -10.31 -6.16
C ASP A 16 4.43 -9.03 -5.97
N LYS A 17 3.93 -8.81 -4.76
CA LYS A 17 2.92 -7.80 -4.43
C LYS A 17 3.38 -6.94 -3.27
N PHE A 18 2.92 -5.70 -3.24
CA PHE A 18 3.12 -4.78 -2.13
C PHE A 18 1.84 -4.06 -1.74
N TRP A 19 1.81 -3.59 -0.49
CA TRP A 19 0.83 -2.65 0.04
C TRP A 19 1.55 -1.59 0.87
N SER A 20 1.08 -0.35 0.79
CA SER A 20 1.49 0.80 1.59
C SER A 20 0.24 1.39 2.22
N ILE A 21 0.17 1.39 3.54
CA ILE A 21 -0.97 1.92 4.29
C ILE A 21 -0.49 3.19 4.99
N GLU A 22 -1.13 4.32 4.70
CA GLU A 22 -0.86 5.60 5.34
C GLU A 22 -2.07 6.00 6.18
N VAL A 23 -1.89 6.12 7.50
CA VAL A 23 -2.96 6.45 8.45
C VAL A 23 -2.81 7.90 8.92
N SER A 24 -3.90 8.66 8.82
CA SER A 24 -4.03 10.03 9.31
C SER A 24 -5.31 10.18 10.12
N GLY A 25 -5.18 10.25 11.45
CA GLY A 25 -6.32 10.33 12.36
C GLY A 25 -7.24 9.10 12.26
N LYS A 26 -8.47 9.30 11.79
CA LYS A 26 -9.48 8.24 11.58
C LYS A 26 -9.56 7.74 10.14
N SER A 27 -8.71 8.25 9.25
CA SER A 27 -8.70 7.93 7.82
C SER A 27 -7.40 7.23 7.44
N PHE A 28 -7.46 6.40 6.41
CA PHE A 28 -6.27 5.76 5.86
C PHE A 28 -6.35 5.66 4.34
N THR A 29 -5.20 5.67 3.68
CA THR A 29 -5.05 5.40 2.25
C THR A 29 -4.25 4.12 2.06
N VAL A 30 -4.69 3.25 1.15
CA VAL A 30 -3.97 2.03 0.78
C VAL A 30 -3.51 2.12 -0.67
N THR A 31 -2.20 2.08 -0.89
CA THR A 31 -1.62 1.92 -2.22
C THR A 31 -1.10 0.49 -2.38
N TYR A 32 -1.46 -0.20 -3.45
CA TYR A 32 -1.04 -1.59 -3.66
C TYR A 32 -0.70 -1.86 -5.13
N GLY A 33 0.03 -2.93 -5.39
CA GLY A 33 0.39 -3.30 -6.75
C GLY A 33 1.37 -4.46 -6.86
N LYS A 34 1.80 -4.74 -8.09
CA LYS A 34 2.94 -5.63 -8.34
C LYS A 34 4.23 -4.87 -8.06
N THR A 35 5.15 -5.48 -7.33
CA THR A 35 6.46 -4.86 -7.03
C THR A 35 7.19 -4.49 -8.32
N GLY A 36 7.81 -3.30 -8.33
CA GLY A 36 8.56 -2.79 -9.50
C GLY A 36 7.69 -2.23 -10.64
N THR A 37 6.38 -2.11 -10.46
CA THR A 37 5.48 -1.46 -11.43
C THR A 37 4.94 -0.14 -10.89
N ASN A 38 4.60 0.80 -11.78
CA ASN A 38 3.98 2.07 -11.38
C ASN A 38 2.65 1.78 -10.65
N ALA A 39 2.65 2.02 -9.34
CA ALA A 39 1.52 1.79 -8.45
C ALA A 39 0.29 2.62 -8.87
N LYS A 40 -0.92 2.08 -8.71
CA LYS A 40 -2.16 2.87 -8.81
C LYS A 40 -2.65 3.19 -7.39
N PRO A 41 -2.83 4.47 -7.02
CA PRO A 41 -3.51 4.81 -5.78
C PRO A 41 -4.95 4.32 -5.86
N HIS A 42 -5.41 3.55 -4.87
CA HIS A 42 -6.82 3.26 -4.69
C HIS A 42 -7.29 3.96 -3.42
N ILE A 43 -8.11 5.00 -3.58
CA ILE A 43 -8.71 5.75 -2.47
C ILE A 43 -10.09 5.15 -2.26
N ASN A 44 -10.30 4.51 -1.10
CA ASN A 44 -11.63 4.14 -0.65
C ASN A 44 -12.23 5.33 0.10
N PHE A 45 -13.44 5.72 -0.28
CA PHE A 45 -14.28 6.68 0.47
C PHE A 45 -14.90 6.01 1.69
#